data_AF-A0A6H9HTC0-F1
#
_entry.id   AF-A0A6H9HTC0-F1
#
_cell.length_a   1.000
_cell.length_b   1.000
_cell.length_c   1.000
_cell.angle_alpha   90.00
_cell.angle_beta   90.00
_cell.angle_gamma   90.00
#
_symmetry.space_group_name_H-M   'P 1'
#
loop_
_entity.id
_entity.type
_entity.pdbx_description
1 polymer ?
#
loop_
_entity_poly.entity_id
_entity_poly.type
_entity_poly.pdbx_seq_one_letter_code
_entity_poly.pdbx_strand_id
1 'polypeptide(L)'
;MEWFRQLGRAIRNLARISRQNPIWAITALTLSPIALIRHLFSVLLVVLIVGIVLGIGMPLILGKLLGLPHDSHIYQMVMMLTAVVVILVGVRALFLPLILKYGGPDGDATHGSARFATDRETRPLAQAGDGLLIGRDRKSGKPLRYAGPAHLLTIAPTRTGKGVGTIIPNLIDYPGSVVCIDPKGENARITARQRGKFGPVHVLDPFGVTGQPSSAPVHYADTDSR
;
A
#
# COMPACT_ATOMS: atom_id res chain seq x y z
N MET A 1 -2.34 19.54 11.67
CA MET A 1 -2.35 18.10 12.03
C MET A 1 -1.46 17.23 11.13
N GLU A 2 -1.21 17.60 9.85
CA GLU A 2 -0.37 16.79 8.95
C GLU A 2 1.09 16.64 9.38
N TRP A 3 1.70 17.67 9.96
CA TRP A 3 3.11 17.63 10.37
C TRP A 3 3.36 16.67 11.55
N PHE A 4 2.36 16.41 12.42
CA PHE A 4 2.44 15.37 13.45
C PHE A 4 2.44 13.97 12.83
N ARG A 5 1.66 13.75 11.77
CA ARG A 5 1.69 12.48 11.01
C ARG A 5 3.03 12.28 10.30
N GLN A 6 3.58 13.35 9.72
CA GLN A 6 4.92 13.34 9.12
C GLN A 6 6.01 13.04 10.15
N LEU A 7 5.92 13.63 11.35
CA LEU A 7 6.84 13.34 12.45
C LEU A 7 6.74 11.86 12.89
N GLY A 8 5.53 11.32 13.01
CA GLY A 8 5.31 9.90 13.31
C GLY A 8 5.84 8.96 12.21
N ARG A 9 5.76 9.36 10.94
CA ARG A 9 6.42 8.64 9.83
C ARG A 9 7.94 8.73 9.93
N ALA A 10 8.47 9.91 10.19
CA ALA A 10 9.90 10.16 10.34
C ALA A 10 10.55 9.30 11.43
N ILE A 11 9.92 9.23 12.61
CA ILE A 11 10.41 8.41 13.72
C ILE A 11 10.39 6.92 13.36
N ARG A 12 9.31 6.43 12.73
CA ARG A 12 9.21 5.02 12.30
C ARG A 12 10.23 4.67 11.21
N ASN A 13 10.42 5.56 10.23
CA ASN A 13 11.39 5.39 9.17
C ASN A 13 12.82 5.39 9.72
N LEU A 14 13.14 6.32 10.61
CA LEU A 14 14.44 6.37 11.28
C LEU A 14 14.69 5.07 12.06
N ALA A 15 13.71 4.60 12.85
CA ALA A 15 13.83 3.35 13.60
C ALA A 15 14.02 2.12 12.69
N ARG A 16 13.36 2.10 11.52
CA ARG A 16 13.51 1.02 10.52
C ARG A 16 14.92 1.03 9.92
N ILE A 17 15.40 2.19 9.46
CA ILE A 17 16.72 2.35 8.83
C ILE A 17 17.82 1.98 9.83
N SER A 18 17.71 2.41 11.09
CA SER A 18 18.67 2.07 12.13
C SER A 18 18.73 0.58 12.44
N ARG A 19 17.60 -0.14 12.31
CA ARG A 19 17.55 -1.60 12.48
C ARG A 19 18.15 -2.36 11.30
N GLN A 20 17.98 -1.84 10.09
CA GLN A 20 18.49 -2.47 8.87
C GLN A 20 19.99 -2.22 8.68
N ASN A 21 20.51 -1.07 9.11
CA ASN A 21 21.90 -0.65 8.91
C ASN A 21 22.57 -0.25 10.24
N PRO A 22 23.05 -1.23 11.04
CA PRO A 22 23.62 -0.94 12.36
C PRO A 22 24.91 -0.10 12.29
N ILE A 23 25.74 -0.29 11.25
CA ILE A 23 26.97 0.50 11.06
C ILE A 23 26.62 1.97 10.82
N TRP A 24 25.66 2.25 9.94
CA TRP A 24 25.17 3.61 9.69
C TRP A 24 24.60 4.25 10.97
N ALA A 25 23.85 3.47 11.77
CA ALA A 25 23.28 3.97 13.03
C ALA A 25 24.36 4.37 14.04
N ILE A 26 25.43 3.57 14.15
CA ILE A 26 26.57 3.88 15.02
C ILE A 26 27.30 5.14 14.54
N THR A 27 27.60 5.25 13.25
CA THR A 27 28.25 6.45 12.67
C THR A 27 27.37 7.70 12.80
N ALA A 28 26.06 7.56 12.61
CA ALA A 28 25.12 8.65 12.82
C ALA A 28 25.08 9.07 14.30
N LEU A 29 25.13 8.11 15.23
CA LEU A 29 25.14 8.40 16.67
C LEU A 29 26.41 9.16 17.10
N THR A 30 27.57 8.85 16.51
CA THR A 30 28.83 9.51 16.86
C THR A 30 28.96 10.92 16.27
N LEU A 31 28.46 11.16 15.05
CA LEU A 31 28.58 12.46 14.37
C LEU A 31 27.38 13.38 14.58
N SER A 32 26.20 12.84 14.95
CA SER A 32 24.98 13.62 15.16
C SER A 32 25.01 14.63 16.31
N PRO A 33 25.75 14.45 17.43
CA PRO A 33 25.68 15.38 18.56
C PRO A 33 26.09 16.80 18.17
N ILE A 34 27.13 16.96 17.35
CA ILE A 34 27.62 18.27 16.90
C ILE A 34 26.59 18.96 16.01
N ALA A 35 26.04 18.22 15.03
CA ALA A 35 25.03 18.75 14.12
C ALA A 35 23.72 19.09 14.86
N LEU A 36 23.34 18.27 15.84
CA LEU A 36 22.17 18.48 16.69
C LEU A 36 22.34 19.73 17.56
N ILE A 37 23.46 19.88 18.25
CA ILE A 37 23.76 21.06 19.08
C ILE A 37 23.71 22.34 18.24
N ARG A 38 24.33 22.33 17.05
CA ARG A 38 24.30 23.47 16.12
C ARG A 38 22.88 23.81 15.68
N HIS A 39 22.06 22.81 15.37
CA HIS A 39 20.66 23.00 15.00
C HIS A 39 19.82 23.54 16.16
N LEU A 40 19.96 22.95 17.36
CA LEU A 40 19.26 23.40 18.57
C LEU A 40 19.59 24.86 18.88
N PHE A 41 20.86 25.25 18.78
CA PHE A 41 21.28 26.63 18.99
C PHE A 41 20.70 27.58 17.93
N SER A 42 20.72 27.18 16.65
CA SER A 42 20.14 27.98 15.57
C SER A 42 18.63 28.19 15.74
N VAL A 43 17.88 27.13 16.08
CA VAL A 43 16.44 27.22 16.34
C VAL A 43 16.15 28.08 17.57
N LEU A 44 16.90 27.89 18.65
CA LEU A 44 16.75 28.69 19.87
C LEU A 44 16.98 30.18 19.57
N LEU A 45 18.04 30.52 18.84
CA LEU A 45 18.36 31.89 18.46
C LEU A 45 17.24 32.53 17.62
N VAL A 46 16.73 31.81 16.62
CA VAL A 46 15.62 32.31 15.77
C VAL A 46 14.35 32.50 16.58
N VAL A 47 13.97 31.53 17.42
CA VAL A 47 12.78 31.64 18.28
C VAL A 47 12.92 32.79 19.27
N LEU A 48 14.12 33.01 19.82
CA LEU A 48 14.42 34.12 20.71
C LEU A 48 14.28 35.47 19.99
N ILE A 49 14.91 35.63 18.82
CA ILE A 49 14.83 36.87 18.03
C ILE A 49 13.37 37.16 17.64
N VAL A 50 12.67 36.17 17.08
CA VAL A 50 11.26 36.32 16.68
C VAL A 50 10.38 36.62 17.90
N GLY A 51 10.62 35.95 19.02
CA GLY A 51 9.92 36.18 20.28
C GLY A 51 10.11 37.60 20.82
N ILE A 52 11.34 38.13 20.77
CA ILE A 52 11.65 39.51 21.16
C ILE A 52 11.00 40.51 20.20
N VAL A 53 11.15 40.30 18.88
CA VAL A 53 10.60 41.19 17.84
C VAL A 53 9.09 41.25 17.94
N LEU A 54 8.40 40.11 18.07
CA LEU A 54 6.95 40.08 18.22
C LEU A 54 6.50 40.55 19.61
N GLY A 55 7.27 40.23 20.65
CA GLY A 55 7.00 40.64 22.03
C GLY A 55 7.12 42.14 22.26
N ILE A 56 7.94 42.84 21.48
CA ILE A 56 8.06 44.32 21.52
C ILE A 56 7.18 44.95 20.43
N GLY A 57 7.16 44.37 19.23
CA GLY A 57 6.47 44.90 18.06
C GLY A 57 4.95 44.85 18.18
N MET A 58 4.36 43.74 18.66
CA MET A 58 2.91 43.63 18.80
C MET A 58 2.34 44.61 19.82
N PRO A 59 2.93 44.82 21.01
CA PRO A 59 2.52 45.88 21.92
C PRO A 59 2.54 47.28 21.31
N LEU A 60 3.59 47.60 20.53
CA LEU A 60 3.68 48.91 19.87
C LEU A 60 2.58 49.10 18.81
N ILE A 61 2.27 48.07 18.04
CA ILE A 61 1.20 48.11 17.04
C ILE A 61 -0.17 48.22 17.72
N LEU A 62 -0.46 47.34 18.68
CA LEU A 62 -1.75 47.32 19.35
C LEU A 62 -1.99 48.59 20.17
N GLY A 63 -0.97 49.07 20.89
CA GLY A 63 -1.08 50.25 21.75
C GLY A 63 -0.99 51.57 20.99
N LYS A 64 0.07 51.79 20.18
CA LYS A 64 0.29 53.10 19.54
C LYS A 64 -0.44 53.26 18.20
N LEU A 65 -0.58 52.20 17.42
CA LEU A 65 -1.21 52.30 16.09
C LEU A 65 -2.73 52.08 16.16
N LEU A 66 -3.17 51.11 16.95
CA LEU A 66 -4.58 50.74 17.09
C LEU A 66 -5.26 51.32 18.34
N GLY A 67 -4.50 51.97 19.24
CA GLY A 67 -5.04 52.64 20.42
C GLY A 67 -5.65 51.70 21.47
N LEU A 68 -5.31 50.40 21.44
CA LEU A 68 -5.89 49.42 22.35
C LEU A 68 -5.25 49.52 23.74
N PRO A 69 -6.06 49.68 24.81
CA PRO A 69 -5.57 49.65 26.18
C PRO A 69 -4.97 48.28 26.52
N HIS A 70 -3.89 48.27 27.33
CA HIS A 70 -3.18 47.03 27.69
C HIS A 70 -4.00 46.10 28.59
N ASP A 71 -4.95 46.65 29.34
CA ASP A 71 -5.91 45.96 30.19
C ASP A 71 -7.11 45.42 29.40
N SER A 72 -7.27 45.80 28.14
CA SER A 72 -8.31 45.26 27.29
C SER A 72 -8.13 43.75 27.11
N HIS A 73 -9.23 43.01 27.28
CA HIS A 73 -9.27 41.57 26.98
C HIS A 73 -8.81 41.27 25.55
N ILE A 74 -9.10 42.18 24.60
CA ILE A 74 -8.69 42.03 23.19
C ILE A 74 -7.16 42.07 23.07
N TYR A 75 -6.51 43.02 23.74
CA TYR A 75 -5.05 43.13 23.75
C TYR A 75 -4.40 41.86 24.31
N GLN A 76 -4.88 41.38 25.46
CA GLN A 76 -4.36 40.18 26.12
C GLN A 76 -4.57 38.92 25.27
N MET A 77 -5.73 38.78 24.61
CA MET A 77 -6.01 37.66 23.71
C MET A 77 -5.05 37.63 22.51
N VAL A 78 -4.77 38.79 21.89
CA VAL A 78 -3.85 38.86 20.74
C VAL A 78 -2.41 38.53 21.15
N MET A 79 -1.97 39.03 22.31
CA MET A 79 -0.64 38.71 22.84
C MET A 79 -0.50 37.21 23.18
N MET A 80 -1.53 36.61 23.79
CA MET A 80 -1.56 35.16 24.06
C MET A 80 -1.52 34.36 22.76
N LEU A 81 -2.31 34.74 21.75
CA LEU A 81 -2.31 34.06 20.45
C LEU A 81 -0.94 34.14 19.78
N THR A 82 -0.29 35.31 19.84
CA THR A 82 1.05 35.51 19.28
C THR A 82 2.08 34.63 19.96
N ALA A 83 2.04 34.53 21.30
CA ALA A 83 2.90 33.62 22.05
C ALA A 83 2.68 32.14 21.66
N VAL A 84 1.42 31.72 21.53
CA VAL A 84 1.07 30.36 21.09
C VAL A 84 1.62 30.08 19.69
N VAL A 85 1.49 31.02 18.74
CA VAL A 85 2.03 30.87 17.38
C VAL A 85 3.56 30.76 17.39
N VAL A 86 4.25 31.59 18.17
CA VAL A 86 5.72 31.52 18.31
C VAL A 86 6.16 30.17 18.84
N ILE A 87 5.47 29.64 19.86
CA ILE A 87 5.74 28.31 20.41
C ILE A 87 5.51 27.22 19.37
N LEU A 88 4.38 27.24 18.66
CA LEU A 88 4.06 26.24 17.64
C LEU A 88 5.05 26.25 16.48
N VAL A 89 5.48 27.43 16.02
CA VAL A 89 6.50 27.60 14.98
C VAL A 89 7.85 27.11 15.48
N GLY A 90 8.23 27.42 16.73
CA GLY A 90 9.47 26.94 17.35
C GLY A 90 9.54 25.42 17.46
N VAL A 91 8.46 24.80 17.95
CA VAL A 91 8.33 23.33 18.01
C VAL A 91 8.42 22.74 16.59
N ARG A 92 7.76 23.33 15.60
CA ARG A 92 7.87 22.85 14.22
C ARG A 92 9.29 22.99 13.66
N ALA A 93 9.97 24.10 13.90
CA ALA A 93 11.35 24.35 13.45
C ALA A 93 12.34 23.35 14.07
N LEU A 94 12.12 22.97 15.33
CA LEU A 94 12.89 21.94 16.02
C LEU A 94 12.84 20.60 15.26
N PHE A 95 11.66 20.16 14.83
CA PHE A 95 11.45 18.88 14.16
C PHE A 95 11.54 18.91 12.63
N LEU A 96 11.69 20.09 12.03
CA LEU A 96 11.74 20.27 10.58
C LEU A 96 12.81 19.41 9.87
N PRO A 97 14.09 19.35 10.30
CA PRO A 97 15.08 18.54 9.59
C PRO A 97 14.77 17.04 9.66
N LEU A 98 14.16 16.57 10.76
CA LEU A 98 13.73 15.20 10.92
C LEU A 98 12.58 14.88 9.96
N ILE A 99 11.61 15.78 9.86
CA ILE A 99 10.46 15.66 8.94
C ILE A 99 10.90 15.70 7.48
N LEU A 100 11.81 16.61 7.09
CA LEU A 100 12.28 16.72 5.72
C LEU A 100 13.11 15.50 5.30
N LYS A 101 13.94 14.97 6.21
CA LYS A 101 14.84 13.85 5.91
C LYS A 101 14.17 12.48 5.99
N TYR A 102 13.19 12.29 6.88
CA TYR A 102 12.60 10.98 7.15
C TYR A 102 11.06 10.96 7.09
N GLY A 103 10.40 12.11 7.02
CA GLY A 103 8.93 12.23 7.06
C GLY A 103 8.21 11.97 5.74
N GLY A 104 8.96 11.69 4.67
CA GLY A 104 8.43 11.22 3.39
C GLY A 104 7.64 9.91 3.51
N PRO A 105 6.85 9.55 2.48
CA PRO A 105 6.27 8.22 2.36
C PRO A 105 7.37 7.17 2.52
N ASP A 106 7.06 6.01 3.12
CA ASP A 106 8.02 4.91 3.36
C ASP A 106 8.92 4.71 2.13
N GLY A 107 10.12 5.27 2.21
CA GLY A 107 11.00 5.48 1.07
C GLY A 107 11.84 4.24 0.84
N ASP A 108 11.38 3.40 -0.08
CA ASP A 108 12.21 2.43 -0.81
C ASP A 108 11.72 2.23 -2.25
N ALA A 109 10.78 3.06 -2.72
CA ALA A 109 10.00 2.78 -3.91
C ALA A 109 10.45 3.60 -5.14
N THR A 110 11.75 3.62 -5.48
CA THR A 110 12.19 4.12 -6.81
C THR A 110 11.50 3.38 -7.95
N HIS A 111 11.02 2.15 -7.68
CA HIS A 111 10.28 1.30 -8.61
C HIS A 111 8.89 0.88 -8.09
N GLY A 112 8.32 1.62 -7.13
CA GLY A 112 7.01 1.32 -6.54
C GLY A 112 7.07 0.60 -5.19
N SER A 113 5.98 0.65 -4.44
CA SER A 113 5.87 0.12 -3.06
C SER A 113 5.53 -1.37 -3.02
N ALA A 114 5.91 -2.12 -4.05
CA ALA A 114 5.60 -3.53 -4.16
C ALA A 114 6.27 -4.30 -3.02
N ARG A 115 5.48 -5.08 -2.28
CA ARG A 115 5.96 -5.96 -1.22
C ARG A 115 5.15 -7.25 -1.24
N PHE A 116 5.70 -8.29 -0.65
CA PHE A 116 4.91 -9.50 -0.38
C PHE A 116 3.73 -9.18 0.55
N ALA A 117 2.63 -9.89 0.31
CA ALA A 117 1.45 -9.80 1.16
C ALA A 117 1.77 -10.31 2.57
N THR A 118 1.19 -9.65 3.57
CA THR A 118 1.26 -10.07 4.97
C THR A 118 0.23 -11.16 5.26
N ASP A 119 0.43 -11.92 6.34
CA ASP A 119 -0.51 -12.96 6.78
C ASP A 119 -1.94 -12.41 6.97
N ARG A 120 -2.07 -11.14 7.39
CA ARG A 120 -3.37 -10.48 7.55
C ARG A 120 -4.07 -10.24 6.20
N GLU A 121 -3.31 -9.99 5.16
CA GLU A 121 -3.80 -9.77 3.79
C GLU A 121 -4.09 -11.09 3.07
N THR A 122 -3.34 -12.17 3.36
CA THR A 122 -3.60 -13.49 2.78
C THR A 122 -4.73 -14.25 3.49
N ARG A 123 -4.95 -13.99 4.78
CA ARG A 123 -6.00 -14.64 5.59
C ARG A 123 -7.40 -14.63 4.96
N PRO A 124 -7.96 -13.52 4.45
CA PRO A 124 -9.27 -13.55 3.80
C PRO A 124 -9.28 -14.46 2.57
N LEU A 125 -8.20 -14.47 1.78
CA LEU A 125 -8.06 -15.34 0.61
C LEU A 125 -7.95 -16.83 1.00
N ALA A 126 -7.36 -17.12 2.16
CA ALA A 126 -7.25 -18.48 2.70
C ALA A 126 -8.55 -19.00 3.35
N GLN A 127 -9.47 -18.08 3.68
CA GLN A 127 -10.78 -18.39 4.25
C GLN A 127 -11.89 -18.38 3.19
N ALA A 128 -11.66 -17.74 2.05
CA ALA A 128 -12.56 -17.80 0.90
C ALA A 128 -12.76 -19.26 0.48
N GLY A 129 -14.02 -19.71 0.53
CA GLY A 129 -14.42 -21.04 0.07
C GLY A 129 -14.67 -21.11 -1.44
N ASP A 130 -14.80 -19.95 -2.07
CA ASP A 130 -15.22 -19.76 -3.45
C ASP A 130 -14.20 -18.94 -4.26
N GLY A 131 -14.40 -18.89 -5.58
CA GLY A 131 -13.51 -18.19 -6.50
C GLY A 131 -12.34 -19.02 -7.01
N LEU A 132 -11.48 -18.36 -7.78
CA LEU A 132 -10.35 -18.98 -8.47
C LEU A 132 -9.21 -19.26 -7.50
N LEU A 133 -8.67 -20.48 -7.56
CA LEU A 133 -7.45 -20.85 -6.87
C LEU A 133 -6.27 -20.08 -7.47
N ILE A 134 -5.64 -19.24 -6.65
CA ILE A 134 -4.48 -18.41 -7.06
C ILE A 134 -3.15 -18.91 -6.48
N GLY A 135 -3.21 -19.86 -5.54
CA GLY A 135 -2.01 -20.43 -4.93
C GLY A 135 -2.29 -21.06 -3.57
N ARG A 136 -1.24 -21.15 -2.75
CA ARG A 136 -1.32 -21.64 -1.37
C ARG A 136 -0.59 -20.69 -0.44
N ASP A 137 -1.15 -20.53 0.74
CA ASP A 137 -0.49 -19.81 1.81
C ASP A 137 0.77 -20.57 2.23
N ARG A 138 1.92 -19.91 2.20
CA ARG A 138 3.22 -20.56 2.42
C ARG A 138 3.36 -21.15 3.83
N LYS A 139 2.68 -20.59 4.83
CA LYS A 139 2.80 -21.00 6.24
C LYS A 139 1.79 -22.06 6.61
N SER A 140 0.53 -21.84 6.27
CA SER A 140 -0.57 -22.74 6.64
C SER A 140 -0.84 -23.84 5.61
N GLY A 141 -0.28 -23.73 4.39
CA GLY A 141 -0.53 -24.65 3.28
C GLY A 141 -1.95 -24.57 2.69
N LYS A 142 -2.80 -23.69 3.23
CA LYS A 142 -4.19 -23.52 2.83
C LYS A 142 -4.28 -22.96 1.41
N PRO A 143 -5.23 -23.45 0.57
CA PRO A 143 -5.53 -22.83 -0.72
C PRO A 143 -5.87 -21.35 -0.55
N LEU A 144 -5.34 -20.50 -1.43
CA LEU A 144 -5.72 -19.10 -1.54
C LEU A 144 -6.67 -18.96 -2.72
N ARG A 145 -7.85 -18.38 -2.48
CA ARG A 145 -8.85 -18.15 -3.51
C ARG A 145 -9.18 -16.68 -3.68
N TYR A 146 -9.46 -16.32 -4.91
CA TYR A 146 -9.84 -14.96 -5.30
C TYR A 146 -11.22 -14.98 -5.97
N ALA A 147 -12.19 -14.36 -5.30
CA ALA A 147 -13.55 -14.15 -5.79
C ALA A 147 -13.83 -12.67 -6.13
N GLY A 148 -12.78 -11.84 -6.24
CA GLY A 148 -12.93 -10.42 -6.54
C GLY A 148 -13.21 -10.14 -8.02
N PRO A 149 -13.59 -8.90 -8.36
CA PRO A 149 -14.03 -8.53 -9.71
C PRO A 149 -12.88 -8.35 -10.72
N ALA A 150 -11.61 -8.40 -10.29
CA ALA A 150 -10.47 -8.17 -11.17
C ALA A 150 -10.10 -9.41 -11.99
N HIS A 151 -9.44 -9.19 -13.13
CA HIS A 151 -8.85 -10.27 -13.92
C HIS A 151 -7.55 -10.78 -13.29
N LEU A 152 -7.26 -12.07 -13.50
CA LEU A 152 -6.05 -12.72 -13.02
C LEU A 152 -5.13 -13.06 -14.19
N LEU A 153 -3.84 -12.75 -14.03
CA LEU A 153 -2.78 -13.12 -14.98
C LEU A 153 -1.74 -13.99 -14.26
N THR A 154 -1.56 -15.21 -14.73
CA THR A 154 -0.51 -16.11 -14.24
C THR A 154 0.64 -16.16 -15.24
N ILE A 155 1.81 -15.67 -14.82
CA ILE A 155 3.04 -15.75 -15.61
C ILE A 155 3.90 -16.87 -15.03
N ALA A 156 4.13 -17.92 -15.83
CA ALA A 156 4.88 -19.09 -15.41
C ALA A 156 5.66 -19.70 -16.60
N PRO A 157 6.99 -19.91 -16.48
CA PRO A 157 7.80 -20.56 -17.51
C PRO A 157 7.30 -21.97 -17.87
N THR A 158 7.79 -22.54 -18.98
CA THR A 158 7.45 -23.92 -19.33
C THR A 158 7.96 -24.89 -18.25
N ARG A 159 7.23 -26.01 -18.05
CA ARG A 159 7.54 -27.06 -17.06
C ARG A 159 7.58 -26.62 -15.58
N THR A 160 7.04 -25.45 -15.24
CA THR A 160 6.92 -24.97 -13.85
C THR A 160 5.61 -25.37 -13.16
N GLY A 161 4.79 -26.18 -13.83
CA GLY A 161 3.59 -26.75 -13.23
C GLY A 161 2.34 -25.85 -13.28
N LYS A 162 2.28 -24.78 -14.09
CA LYS A 162 1.05 -23.96 -14.23
C LYS A 162 -0.22 -24.78 -14.55
N GLY A 163 -0.05 -25.86 -15.31
CA GLY A 163 -1.12 -26.82 -15.63
C GLY A 163 -1.65 -27.49 -14.37
N VAL A 164 -0.80 -28.22 -13.66
CA VAL A 164 -1.15 -29.02 -12.48
C VAL A 164 -1.43 -28.19 -11.22
N GLY A 165 -0.81 -27.02 -11.09
CA GLY A 165 -0.87 -26.18 -9.89
C GLY A 165 -2.00 -25.14 -9.90
N THR A 166 -2.50 -24.76 -11.08
CA THR A 166 -3.49 -23.68 -11.21
C THR A 166 -4.58 -24.01 -12.23
N ILE A 167 -4.23 -24.38 -13.46
CA ILE A 167 -5.22 -24.54 -14.54
C ILE A 167 -6.15 -25.72 -14.27
N ILE A 168 -5.62 -26.93 -14.13
CA ILE A 168 -6.40 -28.15 -13.89
C ILE A 168 -7.21 -28.06 -12.59
N PRO A 169 -6.63 -27.63 -11.44
CA PRO A 169 -7.41 -27.43 -10.22
C PRO A 169 -8.58 -26.47 -10.41
N ASN A 170 -8.38 -25.34 -11.07
CA ASN A 170 -9.47 -24.39 -11.32
C ASN A 170 -10.55 -24.99 -12.25
N LEU A 171 -10.17 -25.71 -13.29
CA LEU A 171 -11.13 -26.40 -14.16
C LEU A 171 -11.95 -27.45 -13.39
N ILE A 172 -11.34 -28.15 -12.43
CA ILE A 172 -12.01 -29.20 -11.65
C ILE A 172 -13.02 -28.63 -10.63
N ASP A 173 -12.73 -27.45 -10.08
CA ASP A 173 -13.33 -26.99 -8.83
C ASP A 173 -14.10 -25.66 -8.97
N TYR A 174 -13.74 -24.78 -9.90
CA TYR A 174 -14.45 -23.52 -10.09
C TYR A 174 -15.85 -23.79 -10.67
N PRO A 175 -16.95 -23.41 -9.99
CA PRO A 175 -18.30 -23.80 -10.42
C PRO A 175 -18.81 -23.01 -11.63
N GLY A 176 -18.22 -21.85 -11.95
CA GLY A 176 -18.65 -20.99 -13.04
C GLY A 176 -18.29 -21.53 -14.43
N SER A 177 -18.81 -20.89 -15.47
CA SER A 177 -18.49 -21.18 -16.88
C SER A 177 -17.02 -20.90 -17.20
N VAL A 178 -16.43 -21.71 -18.07
CA VAL A 178 -15.02 -21.57 -18.47
C VAL A 178 -14.87 -21.77 -19.97
N VAL A 179 -14.17 -20.84 -20.61
CA VAL A 179 -13.62 -21.02 -21.97
C VAL A 179 -12.13 -21.33 -21.81
N CYS A 180 -11.70 -22.50 -22.28
CA CYS A 180 -10.32 -22.96 -22.14
C CYS A 180 -9.68 -23.13 -23.52
N ILE A 181 -8.66 -22.31 -23.82
CA ILE A 181 -7.82 -22.48 -25.00
C ILE A 181 -6.73 -23.50 -24.66
N ASP A 182 -6.83 -24.68 -25.24
CA ASP A 182 -5.96 -25.82 -24.94
C ASP A 182 -5.37 -26.41 -26.23
N PRO A 183 -4.29 -25.82 -26.77
CA PRO A 183 -3.68 -26.27 -28.03
C PRO A 183 -3.18 -27.72 -28.02
N LYS A 184 -2.99 -28.30 -26.83
CA LYS A 184 -2.51 -29.68 -26.66
C LYS A 184 -3.63 -30.67 -26.36
N GLY A 185 -4.83 -30.19 -26.02
CA GLY A 185 -5.96 -31.01 -25.61
C GLY A 185 -5.81 -31.68 -24.23
N GLU A 186 -4.76 -31.37 -23.46
CA GLU A 186 -4.48 -32.01 -22.17
C GLU A 186 -5.55 -31.67 -21.11
N ASN A 187 -5.95 -30.40 -21.04
CA ASN A 187 -6.95 -29.93 -20.09
C ASN A 187 -8.32 -30.56 -20.38
N ALA A 188 -8.72 -30.59 -21.66
CA ALA A 188 -9.98 -31.21 -22.07
C ALA A 188 -10.01 -32.71 -21.73
N ARG A 189 -8.95 -33.45 -22.07
CA ARG A 189 -8.82 -34.88 -21.75
C ARG A 189 -8.93 -35.16 -20.25
N ILE A 190 -8.31 -34.32 -19.41
CA ILE A 190 -8.25 -34.54 -17.96
C ILE A 190 -9.55 -34.09 -17.26
N THR A 191 -10.13 -32.96 -17.67
CA THR A 191 -11.14 -32.26 -16.85
C THR A 191 -12.56 -32.32 -17.41
N ALA A 192 -12.78 -32.68 -18.68
CA ALA A 192 -14.10 -32.64 -19.31
C ALA A 192 -15.18 -33.42 -18.54
N ARG A 193 -14.86 -34.64 -18.08
CA ARG A 193 -15.81 -35.46 -17.29
C ARG A 193 -16.23 -34.76 -16.00
N GLN A 194 -15.29 -34.12 -15.30
CA GLN A 194 -15.58 -33.43 -14.05
C GLN A 194 -16.37 -32.14 -14.32
N ARG A 195 -16.00 -31.39 -15.37
CA ARG A 195 -16.75 -30.23 -15.84
C ARG A 195 -18.19 -30.55 -16.21
N GLY A 196 -18.42 -31.74 -16.78
CA GLY A 196 -19.75 -32.27 -17.11
C GLY A 196 -20.72 -32.35 -15.93
N LYS A 197 -20.21 -32.32 -14.69
CA LYS A 197 -21.04 -32.28 -13.48
C LYS A 197 -21.58 -30.89 -13.15
N PHE A 198 -20.94 -29.83 -13.65
CA PHE A 198 -21.39 -28.44 -13.45
C PHE A 198 -22.29 -27.96 -14.59
N GLY A 199 -22.21 -28.59 -15.78
CA GLY A 199 -22.98 -28.22 -16.95
C GLY A 199 -22.46 -28.90 -18.22
N PRO A 200 -23.06 -28.59 -19.39
CA PRO A 200 -22.63 -29.16 -20.66
C PRO A 200 -21.17 -28.78 -20.98
N VAL A 201 -20.44 -29.71 -21.60
CA VAL A 201 -19.05 -29.51 -22.03
C VAL A 201 -18.98 -29.71 -23.53
N HIS A 202 -18.53 -28.67 -24.22
CA HIS A 202 -18.32 -28.67 -25.67
C HIS A 202 -16.83 -28.58 -25.96
N VAL A 203 -16.33 -29.47 -26.79
CA VAL A 203 -14.92 -29.52 -27.20
C VAL A 203 -14.86 -29.22 -28.69
N LEU A 204 -14.32 -28.05 -29.06
CA LEU A 204 -14.08 -27.70 -30.46
C LEU A 204 -12.67 -28.16 -30.84
N ASP A 205 -12.58 -29.32 -31.48
CA ASP A 205 -11.32 -29.95 -31.85
C ASP A 205 -11.35 -30.40 -33.32
N PRO A 206 -11.00 -29.51 -34.26
CA PRO A 206 -11.04 -29.81 -35.69
C PRO A 206 -9.96 -30.80 -36.13
N PHE A 207 -8.95 -31.04 -35.28
CA PHE A 207 -7.81 -31.88 -35.58
C PHE A 207 -7.85 -33.24 -34.85
N GLY A 208 -8.87 -33.48 -34.03
CA GLY A 208 -9.04 -34.72 -33.27
C GLY A 208 -7.95 -34.98 -32.23
N VAL A 209 -7.22 -33.95 -31.81
CA VAL A 209 -6.08 -34.09 -30.88
C VAL A 209 -6.54 -34.58 -29.52
N THR A 210 -7.71 -34.19 -29.05
CA THR A 210 -8.25 -34.53 -27.73
C THR A 210 -8.71 -35.99 -27.62
N GLY A 211 -9.09 -36.62 -28.74
CA GLY A 211 -9.80 -37.91 -28.74
C GLY A 211 -11.22 -37.86 -28.17
N GLN A 212 -11.74 -36.65 -27.89
CA GLN A 212 -13.13 -36.42 -27.48
C GLN A 212 -14.01 -36.17 -28.70
N PRO A 213 -15.33 -36.43 -28.64
CA PRO A 213 -16.25 -36.02 -29.69
C PRO A 213 -16.18 -34.51 -29.91
N SER A 214 -15.76 -34.10 -31.12
CA SER A 214 -15.68 -32.69 -31.49
C SER A 214 -17.09 -32.14 -31.67
N SER A 215 -17.39 -31.04 -31.00
CA SER A 215 -18.63 -30.29 -31.19
C SER A 215 -18.52 -29.49 -32.49
N ALA A 216 -19.54 -29.54 -33.34
CA ALA A 216 -19.58 -28.71 -34.54
C ALA A 216 -20.07 -27.28 -34.17
N PRO A 217 -19.44 -26.21 -34.69
CA PRO A 217 -19.96 -24.84 -34.53
C PRO A 217 -21.38 -24.65 -35.10
N VAL A 218 -21.79 -25.53 -36.02
CA VAL A 218 -23.03 -25.40 -36.81
C VAL A 218 -24.30 -25.80 -36.03
N HIS A 219 -24.18 -26.43 -34.86
CA HIS A 219 -25.35 -26.86 -34.07
C HIS A 219 -25.93 -25.80 -33.12
N TYR A 220 -25.41 -24.57 -33.10
CA TYR A 220 -25.88 -23.50 -32.21
C TYR A 220 -26.69 -22.40 -32.91
N ALA A 221 -26.92 -22.51 -34.22
CA ALA A 221 -27.63 -21.49 -35.00
C ALA A 221 -29.16 -21.66 -35.05
N ASP A 222 -29.74 -22.62 -34.31
CA ASP A 222 -31.17 -22.91 -34.45
C ASP A 222 -31.83 -23.37 -33.14
N THR A 223 -31.95 -22.47 -32.16
CA THR A 223 -32.87 -22.63 -31.02
C THR A 223 -33.48 -21.29 -30.56
N ASP A 224 -33.79 -20.38 -31.49
CA ASP A 224 -34.57 -19.16 -31.20
C ASP A 224 -35.93 -19.20 -31.90
N SER A 225 -36.57 -20.38 -31.87
CA SER A 225 -37.99 -20.52 -32.20
C SER A 225 -38.69 -21.35 -31.11
N ARG A 226 -39.18 -20.66 -30.08
CA ARG A 226 -40.42 -20.96 -29.33
C ARG A 226 -40.73 -19.87 -28.32
#